data_AF-A0A067RHC6-F1
#
_entry.id   AF-A0A067RHC6-F1
#
_cell.length_a   1.000
_cell.length_b   1.000
_cell.length_c   1.000
_cell.angle_alpha   90.00
_cell.angle_beta   90.00
_cell.angle_gamma   90.00
#
_symmetry.space_group_name_H-M   'P 1'
#
loop_
_entity.id
_entity.type
_entity.pdbx_description
1 polymer ?
#
loop_
_entity_poly.entity_id
_entity_poly.type
_entity_poly.pdbx_seq_one_letter_code
_entity_poly.pdbx_strand_id
1 'polypeptide(L)'
;MRVLLNMFNAEVIDDRIFVISECYDKKVACFDDKENQWNSLTNMNVHKLLMSTCVIKNLPNASDYAYKHRDKLMEEKRKKMLYSTNQ
;
A
#
# COMPACT_ATOMS: atom_id res chain seq x y z
N MET A 1 12.20 -25.66 13.62
CA MET A 1 12.43 -24.70 12.52
C MET A 1 11.09 -24.11 12.14
N ARG A 2 10.84 -22.83 12.40
CA ARG A 2 9.58 -22.16 12.08
C ARG A 2 9.79 -21.47 10.73
N VAL A 3 9.27 -22.04 9.65
CA VAL A 3 9.26 -21.37 8.34
C VAL A 3 8.17 -20.31 8.41
N LEU A 4 8.57 -19.04 8.56
CA LEU A 4 7.66 -17.93 8.29
C LEU A 4 7.49 -17.91 6.77
N LEU A 5 6.31 -18.26 6.28
CA LEU A 5 5.96 -18.00 4.90
C LEU A 5 5.98 -16.47 4.74
N ASN A 6 6.88 -15.96 3.89
CA ASN A 6 6.86 -14.55 3.49
C ASN A 6 5.61 -14.35 2.63
N MET A 7 4.51 -13.98 3.28
CA MET A 7 3.21 -13.86 2.65
C MET A 7 3.03 -12.43 2.14
N PHE A 8 3.30 -12.26 0.85
CA PHE A 8 3.03 -11.05 0.12
C PHE A 8 2.38 -11.38 -1.22
N ASN A 9 1.52 -10.49 -1.67
CA ASN A 9 0.98 -10.53 -3.03
C ASN A 9 1.57 -9.39 -3.85
N ALA A 10 1.66 -9.59 -5.16
CA ALA A 10 2.15 -8.60 -6.10
C ALA A 10 1.14 -8.38 -7.22
N GLU A 11 0.89 -7.11 -7.56
CA GLU A 11 -0.04 -6.69 -8.62
C GLU A 11 0.58 -5.59 -9.46
N VAL A 12 0.18 -5.50 -10.73
CA VAL A 12 0.58 -4.41 -11.63
C VAL A 12 -0.59 -3.47 -11.86
N ILE A 13 -0.41 -2.20 -11.49
CA ILE A 13 -1.40 -1.12 -11.67
C ILE A 13 -0.68 0.05 -12.33
N ASP A 14 -1.23 0.57 -13.43
CA ASP A 14 -0.67 1.71 -14.18
C ASP A 14 0.85 1.57 -14.43
N ASP A 15 1.25 0.41 -14.94
CA ASP A 15 2.65 0.02 -15.26
C ASP A 15 3.63 0.06 -14.07
N ARG A 16 3.11 0.02 -12.83
CA ARG A 16 3.91 -0.05 -11.60
C ARG A 16 3.61 -1.32 -10.83
N ILE A 17 4.66 -1.90 -10.22
CA ILE A 17 4.54 -3.09 -9.37
C ILE A 17 4.20 -2.65 -7.95
N PHE A 18 3.13 -3.20 -7.41
CA PHE A 18 2.72 -3.03 -6.02
C PHE A 18 2.89 -4.35 -5.28
N VAL A 19 3.50 -4.30 -4.10
CA VAL A 19 3.60 -5.44 -3.18
C VAL A 19 2.81 -5.14 -1.92
N ILE A 20 1.95 -6.09 -1.55
CA ILE A 20 1.09 -6.02 -0.37
C ILE A 20 1.55 -7.09 0.61
N SER A 21 2.10 -6.67 1.75
CA SER A 21 2.56 -7.58 2.81
C SER A 21 1.42 -7.92 3.77
N GLU A 22 1.31 -9.20 4.11
CA GLU A 22 0.31 -9.73 5.03
C GLU A 22 0.85 -9.95 6.44
N CYS A 23 2.18 -9.89 6.62
CA CYS A 23 2.83 -10.29 7.86
C CYS A 23 3.48 -9.11 8.59
N TYR A 24 3.19 -8.97 9.89
CA TYR A 24 3.71 -8.02 10.89
C TYR A 24 3.49 -6.52 10.61
N ASP A 25 3.81 -6.08 9.41
CA ASP A 25 3.61 -4.72 8.94
C ASP A 25 2.69 -4.80 7.72
N LYS A 26 1.46 -4.28 7.86
CA LYS A 26 0.41 -4.20 6.82
C LYS A 26 0.78 -3.26 5.68
N LYS A 27 2.03 -3.28 5.25
CA LYS A 27 2.65 -2.32 4.35
C LYS A 27 2.28 -2.65 2.93
N VAL A 28 1.95 -1.59 2.20
CA VAL A 28 1.95 -1.59 0.75
C VAL A 28 3.21 -0.87 0.30
N ALA A 29 3.93 -1.45 -0.66
CA ALA A 29 5.08 -0.83 -1.31
C ALA A 29 4.85 -0.76 -2.82
N CYS A 30 5.37 0.28 -3.45
CA CYS A 30 5.38 0.44 -4.90
C CYS A 30 6.82 0.50 -5.38
N PHE A 31 7.12 -0.24 -6.44
CA PHE A 31 8.39 -0.10 -7.15
C PHE A 31 8.35 1.16 -8.02
N ASP A 32 9.39 1.97 -7.92
CA ASP A 32 9.63 3.12 -8.79
C ASP A 32 10.79 2.79 -9.73
N ASP A 33 10.48 2.66 -11.01
CA ASP A 33 11.40 2.23 -12.06
C ASP A 33 12.49 3.30 -12.33
N LYS A 34 12.13 4.58 -12.18
CA LYS A 34 13.05 5.71 -12.38
C LYS A 34 14.19 5.73 -11.38
N GLU A 35 13.87 5.52 -10.11
CA GLU A 35 14.81 5.54 -8.99
C GLU A 35 15.31 4.14 -8.63
N ASN A 36 14.78 3.10 -9.29
CA ASN A 36 15.06 1.69 -9.04
C ASN A 36 14.92 1.30 -7.55
N GLN A 37 13.87 1.78 -6.88
CA GLN A 37 13.68 1.62 -5.44
C GLN A 37 12.24 1.31 -5.05
N TRP A 38 12.09 0.72 -3.86
CA TRP A 38 10.79 0.43 -3.25
C TRP A 38 10.36 1.57 -2.33
N ASN A 39 9.22 2.18 -2.65
CA ASN A 39 8.62 3.24 -1.83
C ASN A 39 7.50 2.67 -0.97
N SER A 40 7.62 2.83 0.35
CA SER A 40 6.54 2.47 1.28
C SER A 40 5.38 3.45 1.16
N LEU A 41 4.17 2.92 0.99
CA LEU A 41 2.95 3.70 0.83
C LEU A 41 2.22 3.89 2.17
N THR A 42 1.02 3.33 2.28
CA THR A 42 0.20 3.36 3.49
C THR A 42 -0.01 1.95 4.00
N ASN A 43 -0.29 1.83 5.30
CA ASN A 43 -0.72 0.57 5.87
C ASN A 43 -2.16 0.27 5.44
N MET A 44 -2.47 -1.01 5.26
CA MET A 44 -3.85 -1.47 5.08
C MET A 44 -4.66 -1.28 6.36
N ASN A 45 -5.95 -0.98 6.20
CA ASN A 45 -6.90 -0.86 7.30
C ASN A 45 -7.39 -2.22 7.85
N VAL A 46 -7.11 -3.32 7.16
CA VAL A 46 -7.53 -4.68 7.55
C VAL A 46 -6.32 -5.54 7.92
N HIS A 47 -6.45 -6.39 8.94
CA HIS A 47 -5.49 -7.46 9.25
C HIS A 47 -6.04 -8.80 8.76
N LYS A 48 -5.45 -9.38 7.72
CA LYS A 48 -5.81 -10.71 7.22
C LYS A 48 -4.55 -11.42 6.73
N LEU A 49 -4.47 -12.70 7.02
CA LEU A 49 -3.45 -13.61 6.53
C LEU A 49 -4.05 -14.44 5.38
N LEU A 50 -3.19 -14.88 4.47
CA LEU A 50 -3.50 -15.73 3.32
C LEU A 50 -4.49 -15.06 2.37
N MET A 51 -4.31 -13.76 2.10
CA MET A 51 -5.17 -13.08 1.14
C MET A 51 -4.74 -13.41 -0.29
N SER A 52 -5.70 -13.33 -1.20
CA SER A 52 -5.43 -13.19 -2.62
C SER A 52 -5.78 -11.77 -3.02
N THR A 53 -5.04 -11.21 -3.97
CA THR A 53 -5.30 -9.90 -4.55
C THR A 53 -5.60 -10.05 -6.04
N CYS A 54 -6.27 -9.04 -6.59
CA CYS A 54 -6.43 -8.87 -8.02
C CYS A 54 -6.70 -7.40 -8.35
N VAL A 55 -6.47 -7.01 -9.61
CA VAL A 55 -6.76 -5.67 -10.12
C VAL A 55 -8.06 -5.67 -10.90
N ILE A 56 -9.04 -4.89 -10.44
CA ILE A 56 -10.31 -4.66 -11.15
C ILE A 56 -10.23 -3.31 -11.84
N LYS A 57 -10.26 -3.32 -13.18
CA LYS A 57 -10.25 -2.09 -14.00
C LYS A 57 -11.67 -1.56 -14.18
N ASN A 58 -11.81 -0.24 -14.24
CA ASN A 58 -13.05 0.47 -14.61
C ASN A 58 -14.29 0.12 -13.76
N LEU A 59 -14.11 -0.13 -12.46
CA LEU A 59 -15.22 -0.39 -11.54
C LEU A 59 -16.07 0.89 -11.35
N PRO A 60 -17.35 0.94 -11.80
CA PRO A 60 -18.14 2.17 -11.81
C PRO A 60 -18.35 2.81 -10.43
N ASN A 61 -18.34 1.99 -9.38
CA ASN A 61 -18.54 2.41 -7.99
C ASN A 61 -17.28 2.21 -7.13
N ALA A 62 -16.08 2.34 -7.71
CA ALA A 62 -14.82 2.18 -6.98
C ALA A 62 -14.73 3.06 -5.71
N SER A 63 -15.32 4.26 -5.74
CA SER A 63 -15.43 5.17 -4.59
C SER A 63 -16.16 4.57 -3.39
N ASP A 64 -17.04 3.60 -3.60
CA ASP A 64 -17.82 2.96 -2.55
C ASP A 64 -16.94 2.08 -1.66
N TYR A 65 -15.90 1.47 -2.26
CA TYR A 65 -14.94 0.59 -1.60
C TYR A 65 -13.68 1.32 -1.12
N ALA A 66 -13.43 2.54 -1.62
CA ALA A 66 -12.29 3.34 -1.20
C ALA A 66 -12.42 3.79 0.27
N TYR A 67 -11.27 3.99 0.93
CA TYR A 67 -11.21 4.49 2.30
C TYR A 67 -11.84 5.89 2.41
N LYS A 68 -12.95 5.99 3.15
CA LYS A 68 -13.82 7.19 3.20
C LYS A 68 -13.18 8.44 3.80
N HIS A 69 -12.07 8.28 4.54
CA HIS A 69 -11.35 9.39 5.16
C HIS A 69 -9.96 9.59 4.54
N ARG A 70 -9.81 9.28 3.25
CA ARG A 70 -8.55 9.43 2.51
C ARG A 70 -7.95 10.84 2.65
N ASP A 71 -8.77 11.87 2.63
CA ASP A 71 -8.31 13.26 2.73
C ASP A 71 -7.61 13.55 4.06
N LYS A 72 -8.16 13.02 5.17
CA LYS A 72 -7.55 13.14 6.50
C LYS A 72 -6.18 12.45 6.53
N LEU A 73 -6.08 11.27 5.92
CA LEU A 73 -4.85 10.49 5.87
C LEU A 73 -3.75 11.20 5.06
N MET A 74 -4.12 11.81 3.93
CA MET A 74 -3.19 12.59 3.11
C MET A 74 -2.73 13.87 3.84
N GLU A 75 -3.63 14.53 4.57
CA GLU A 75 -3.30 15.71 5.35
C GLU A 75 -2.35 15.40 6.52
N GLU A 76 -2.57 14.29 7.23
CA GLU A 76 -1.63 13.82 8.26
C GLU A 76 -0.26 13.47 7.68
N LYS A 77 -0.22 12.80 6.53
CA LYS A 77 1.04 12.48 5.84
C LYS A 77 1.78 13.75 5.42
N ARG A 78 1.06 14.73 4.87
CA ARG A 78 1.61 16.05 4.49
C ARG A 78 2.21 16.77 5.69
N LYS A 79 1.50 16.84 6.82
CA LYS A 79 1.99 17.46 8.06
C LYS A 79 3.25 16.76 8.59
N LYS A 80 3.29 15.43 8.56
CA LYS A 80 4.48 14.65 8.96
C LYS A 80 5.70 14.97 8.08
N MET A 81 5.51 15.02 6.75
CA MET A 81 6.60 15.37 5.84
C MET A 81 7.12 16.80 6.08
N LEU A 82 6.22 17.77 6.24
CA LEU A 82 6.59 19.16 6.57
C LEU A 82 7.38 19.26 7.88
N TYR A 83 6.99 18.51 8.91
CA TYR A 83 7.71 18.49 10.17
C TYR A 83 9.12 17.90 10.02
N SER A 84 9.27 16.82 9.25
CA SER A 84 10.58 16.18 9.02
C SER A 84 11.54 16.97 8.13
N THR A 85 11.04 17.89 7.30
CA THR A 85 11.89 18.75 6.44
C THR A 85 12.36 20.02 7.16
N ASN A 86 11.76 20.35 8.31
CA ASN A 86 12.10 21.53 9.12
C ASN A 86 13.00 21.19 10.34
N GLN A 87 13.57 19.99 10.38
CA GLN A 87 14.63 19.56 11.30
C GLN A 87 15.91 19.31 10.50
#